data_AF-A0A948GYP1-F1
#
_entry.id   AF-A0A948GYP1-F1
#
_cell.length_a   1.000
_cell.length_b   1.000
_cell.length_c   1.000
_cell.angle_alpha   90.00
_cell.angle_beta   90.00
_cell.angle_gamma   90.00
#
_symmetry.space_group_name_H-M   'P 1'
#
loop_
_entity.id
_entity.type
_entity.pdbx_description
1 polymer ?
#
loop_
_entity_poly.entity_id
_entity_poly.type
_entity_poly.pdbx_seq_one_letter_code
_entity_poly.pdbx_strand_id
1 'polypeptide(L)'
;MKKVVLAYSGGLDTSCIVRWLKEKGYLVICFIADLGQGLGKGEDLQAIEDRALSAGASKVYIKDLQDEFINDFIIPALKANAIYEGKYLLATALGRPLIAKYLVQIAHKEKAASVAHGCTGKGNDQVRIEVTAGILDPALEIIAPVREWEFKSREEEIEYCHKHNIPIDVTKKKPYSIDRNIWGVSIEA
;
A
#
# COMPACT_ATOMS: atom_id res chain seq x y z
N MET A 1 0.28 3.60 23.42
CA MET A 1 0.91 3.81 22.10
C MET A 1 -0.21 3.79 21.06
N LYS A 2 -0.31 4.79 20.16
CA LYS A 2 -1.38 4.84 19.16
C LYS A 2 -1.08 3.79 18.07
N LYS A 3 -2.09 3.00 17.67
CA LYS A 3 -1.93 2.03 16.58
C LYS A 3 -2.30 2.67 15.25
N VAL A 4 -1.57 2.32 14.19
CA VAL A 4 -1.82 2.73 12.81
C VAL A 4 -1.79 1.49 11.91
N VAL A 5 -2.74 1.40 10.97
CA VAL A 5 -2.75 0.34 9.95
C VAL A 5 -2.22 0.89 8.63
N LEU A 6 -1.09 0.38 8.15
CA LEU A 6 -0.44 0.83 6.92
C LEU A 6 -0.76 -0.12 5.76
N ALA A 7 -1.20 0.41 4.61
CA ALA A 7 -1.15 -0.31 3.34
C ALA A 7 0.32 -0.51 2.95
N TYR A 8 0.77 -1.76 2.99
CA TYR A 8 2.17 -2.14 2.82
C TYR A 8 2.33 -2.99 1.56
N SER A 9 3.21 -2.56 0.64
CA SER A 9 3.48 -3.26 -0.62
C SER A 9 4.78 -4.07 -0.59
N GLY A 10 5.59 -3.93 0.46
CA GLY A 10 6.94 -4.51 0.51
C GLY A 10 8.01 -3.65 -0.15
N GLY A 11 7.64 -2.55 -0.82
CA GLY A 11 8.58 -1.67 -1.50
C GLY A 11 9.42 -0.81 -0.55
N LEU A 12 10.39 -0.10 -1.13
CA LEU A 12 11.25 0.89 -0.45
C LEU A 12 10.41 1.86 0.38
N ASP A 13 9.53 2.60 -0.28
CA ASP A 13 8.77 3.71 0.31
C ASP A 13 7.95 3.20 1.51
N THR A 14 7.17 2.13 1.34
CA THR A 14 6.37 1.58 2.44
C THR A 14 7.22 1.01 3.58
N SER A 15 8.44 0.55 3.31
CA SER A 15 9.37 0.08 4.35
C SER A 15 9.99 1.24 5.14
N CYS A 16 10.31 2.36 4.46
CA CYS A 16 10.67 3.63 5.11
C CYS A 16 9.52 4.12 6.00
N ILE A 17 8.28 4.08 5.50
CA ILE A 17 7.09 4.53 6.22
C ILE A 17 6.91 3.76 7.54
N VAL A 18 7.07 2.43 7.54
CA VAL A 18 6.97 1.62 8.77
C VAL A 18 7.92 2.15 9.83
N ARG A 19 9.18 2.37 9.46
CA ARG A 19 10.20 2.85 10.40
C ARG A 19 9.94 4.28 10.86
N TRP A 20 9.57 5.17 9.93
CA TRP A 20 9.25 6.57 10.22
C TRP A 20 8.06 6.71 11.17
N LEU A 21 6.98 5.96 10.96
CA LEU A 21 5.82 5.93 11.85
C LEU A 21 6.19 5.39 13.23
N LYS A 22 7.02 4.35 13.30
CA LYS A 22 7.53 3.83 14.58
C LYS A 22 8.33 4.87 15.36
N GLU A 23 9.18 5.64 14.69
CA GLU A 23 9.96 6.72 15.31
C GLU A 23 9.09 7.88 15.80
N LYS A 24 7.91 8.08 15.19
CA LYS A 24 6.86 8.98 15.69
C LYS A 24 6.01 8.40 16.82
N GLY A 25 6.33 7.22 17.32
CA GLY A 25 5.67 6.60 18.46
C GLY A 25 4.40 5.83 18.13
N TYR A 26 4.21 5.44 16.87
CA TYR A 26 3.11 4.56 16.46
C TYR A 26 3.46 3.08 16.62
N LEU A 27 2.46 2.29 16.99
CA LEU A 27 2.48 0.83 16.86
C LEU A 27 1.94 0.49 15.47
N VAL A 28 2.86 0.21 14.54
CA VAL A 28 2.52 0.03 13.12
C VAL A 28 2.06 -1.40 12.85
N ILE A 29 0.91 -1.55 12.21
CA ILE A 29 0.37 -2.82 11.72
C ILE A 29 0.38 -2.74 10.20
N CYS A 30 1.10 -3.63 9.53
CA CYS A 30 1.13 -3.66 8.07
C CYS A 30 -0.03 -4.50 7.53
N PHE A 31 -0.62 -4.06 6.43
CA PHE A 31 -1.62 -4.79 5.67
C PHE A 31 -1.16 -4.92 4.22
N ILE A 32 -1.02 -6.16 3.76
CA ILE A 32 -0.69 -6.55 2.39
C ILE A 32 -1.93 -7.16 1.76
N ALA A 33 -2.41 -6.54 0.68
CA ALA A 33 -3.48 -7.07 -0.16
C ALA A 33 -2.87 -7.83 -1.35
N ASP A 34 -3.11 -9.14 -1.43
CA ASP A 34 -2.80 -9.91 -2.64
C ASP A 34 -3.99 -9.82 -3.60
N LEU A 35 -3.80 -9.04 -4.67
CA LEU A 35 -4.72 -8.85 -5.78
C LEU A 35 -4.22 -9.57 -7.04
N GLY A 36 -3.31 -10.54 -6.90
CA GLY A 36 -2.74 -11.31 -8.00
C GLY A 36 -1.60 -10.59 -8.71
N GLN A 37 -0.89 -9.71 -8.02
CA GLN A 37 0.33 -9.04 -8.50
C GLN A 37 1.53 -10.00 -8.68
N GLY A 38 1.38 -11.26 -8.26
CA GLY A 38 2.41 -12.28 -8.34
C GLY A 38 3.36 -12.28 -7.16
N LEU A 39 2.86 -11.99 -5.95
CA LEU A 39 3.56 -12.33 -4.70
C LEU A 39 3.96 -13.82 -4.82
N GLY A 40 5.26 -14.12 -4.79
CA GLY A 40 5.78 -15.49 -5.03
C GLY A 40 6.32 -15.81 -6.43
N LYS A 41 6.29 -14.90 -7.42
CA LYS A 41 7.01 -15.08 -8.72
C LYS A 41 8.40 -14.42 -8.77
N GLY A 42 8.98 -14.12 -7.60
CA GLY A 42 10.34 -13.56 -7.49
C GLY A 42 10.71 -13.10 -6.07
N GLU A 43 9.72 -12.82 -5.22
CA GLU A 43 9.91 -12.48 -3.80
C GLU A 43 8.91 -13.28 -2.96
N ASP A 44 9.40 -13.96 -1.93
CA ASP A 44 8.58 -14.77 -1.01
C ASP A 44 7.72 -13.84 -0.13
N LEU A 45 6.46 -14.19 0.09
CA LEU A 45 5.58 -13.51 1.05
C LEU A 45 6.24 -13.41 2.43
N GLN A 46 6.98 -14.46 2.81
CA GLN A 46 7.76 -14.47 4.04
C GLN A 46 8.81 -13.35 4.06
N ALA A 47 9.50 -13.11 2.94
CA ALA A 47 10.51 -12.06 2.87
C ALA A 47 9.91 -10.65 3.00
N ILE A 48 8.71 -10.44 2.46
CA ILE A 48 7.97 -9.17 2.61
C ILE A 48 7.53 -8.97 4.07
N GLU A 49 7.04 -10.02 4.71
CA GLU A 49 6.67 -9.99 6.13
C GLU A 49 7.90 -9.72 7.01
N ASP A 50 9.00 -10.46 6.80
CA ASP A 50 10.25 -10.29 7.52
C ASP A 50 10.82 -8.88 7.36
N ARG A 51 10.69 -8.29 6.16
CA ARG A 51 11.06 -6.89 5.91
C ARG A 51 10.20 -5.93 6.71
N ALA A 52 8.88 -6.09 6.72
CA ALA A 52 7.98 -5.26 7.52
C ALA A 52 8.34 -5.33 9.02
N LEU A 53 8.57 -6.53 9.55
CA LEU A 53 8.96 -6.73 10.94
C LEU A 53 10.33 -6.10 11.24
N SER A 54 11.30 -6.26 10.34
CA SER A 54 12.63 -5.65 10.46
C SER A 54 12.58 -4.12 10.43
N ALA A 55 11.71 -3.54 9.59
CA ALA A 55 11.44 -2.11 9.56
C ALA A 55 10.77 -1.60 10.86
N GLY A 56 10.15 -2.52 11.62
CA GLY A 56 9.61 -2.26 12.95
C GLY A 56 8.11 -2.41 13.07
N ALA A 57 7.44 -3.04 12.09
CA ALA A 57 6.04 -3.41 12.22
C ALA A 57 5.84 -4.32 13.45
N SER A 58 4.75 -4.10 14.16
CA SER A 58 4.34 -4.92 15.30
C SER A 58 3.58 -6.18 14.88
N LYS A 59 2.97 -6.15 13.69
CA LYS A 59 2.12 -7.19 13.14
C LYS A 59 1.97 -6.98 11.65
N VAL A 60 1.81 -8.07 10.91
CA VAL A 60 1.54 -8.05 9.48
C VAL A 60 0.26 -8.85 9.22
N TYR A 61 -0.62 -8.30 8.39
CA TYR A 61 -1.79 -8.97 7.84
C TYR A 61 -1.59 -9.15 6.35
N ILE A 62 -1.53 -10.40 5.89
CA ILE A 62 -1.55 -10.75 4.47
C ILE A 62 -2.94 -11.30 4.17
N LYS A 63 -3.61 -10.76 3.14
CA LYS A 63 -4.91 -11.24 2.69
C LYS A 63 -4.86 -11.56 1.20
N ASP A 64 -5.20 -12.80 0.87
CA ASP A 64 -5.59 -13.15 -0.49
C ASP A 64 -6.98 -12.59 -0.77
N LEU A 65 -7.04 -11.64 -1.70
CA LEU A 65 -8.24 -10.90 -2.07
C LEU A 65 -8.54 -11.04 -3.56
N GLN A 66 -7.92 -12.00 -4.27
CA GLN A 66 -8.09 -12.18 -5.71
C GLN A 66 -9.53 -12.46 -6.09
N ASP A 67 -10.19 -13.41 -5.41
CA ASP A 67 -11.57 -13.76 -5.70
C ASP A 67 -12.53 -12.60 -5.43
N GLU A 68 -12.37 -11.88 -4.30
CA GLU A 68 -13.17 -10.70 -3.99
C GLU A 68 -12.94 -9.59 -5.01
N PHE A 69 -11.68 -9.36 -5.40
CA PHE A 69 -11.33 -8.36 -6.40
C PHE A 69 -11.95 -8.67 -7.77
N ILE A 70 -11.92 -9.94 -8.20
CA ILE A 70 -12.53 -10.37 -9.44
C ILE A 70 -14.06 -10.19 -9.40
N ASN A 71 -14.70 -10.74 -8.37
CA ASN A 71 -16.15 -10.84 -8.32
C ASN A 71 -16.82 -9.48 -8.04
N ASP A 72 -16.24 -8.67 -7.15
CA ASP A 72 -16.90 -7.47 -6.64
C ASP A 72 -16.43 -6.17 -7.33
N PHE A 73 -15.30 -6.21 -8.06
CA PHE A 73 -14.74 -5.03 -8.72
C PHE A 73 -14.54 -5.22 -10.23
N ILE A 74 -13.80 -6.25 -10.64
CA ILE A 74 -13.48 -6.47 -12.07
C ILE A 74 -14.73 -6.82 -12.87
N ILE A 75 -15.49 -7.84 -12.46
CA ILE A 75 -16.68 -8.29 -13.19
C ILE A 75 -17.73 -7.16 -13.29
N PRO A 76 -18.05 -6.40 -12.23
CA PRO A 76 -18.94 -5.25 -12.34
C PRO A 76 -18.43 -4.17 -13.29
N ALA A 77 -17.13 -3.82 -13.23
CA ALA A 77 -16.53 -2.86 -14.15
C ALA A 77 -16.61 -3.32 -15.62
N LEU A 78 -16.39 -4.62 -15.86
CA LEU A 78 -16.53 -5.23 -17.18
C LEU A 78 -17.97 -5.17 -17.69
N LYS A 79 -18.95 -5.56 -16.85
CA LYS A 79 -20.39 -5.49 -17.19
C LYS A 79 -20.84 -4.07 -17.51
N ALA A 80 -20.26 -3.07 -16.84
CA ALA A 80 -20.57 -1.66 -17.05
C ALA A 80 -19.86 -1.06 -18.28
N ASN A 81 -18.99 -1.81 -18.97
CA ASN A 81 -18.07 -1.26 -19.98
C ASN A 81 -17.30 -0.03 -19.43
N ALA A 82 -16.77 -0.14 -18.21
CA ALA A 82 -16.06 0.94 -17.55
C ALA A 82 -14.68 1.17 -18.21
N ILE A 83 -14.65 2.07 -19.19
CA ILE A 83 -13.45 2.41 -19.95
C ILE A 83 -13.15 3.90 -19.77
N TYR A 84 -12.06 4.20 -19.08
CA TYR A 84 -11.59 5.57 -18.90
C TYR A 84 -10.92 6.08 -20.18
N GLU A 85 -11.35 7.27 -20.63
CA GLU A 85 -10.87 7.93 -21.87
C GLU A 85 -10.90 7.01 -23.11
N GLY A 86 -11.83 6.05 -23.14
CA GLY A 86 -12.00 5.10 -24.25
C GLY A 86 -10.84 4.10 -24.44
N LYS A 87 -9.86 4.05 -23.52
CA LYS A 87 -8.67 3.19 -23.66
C LYS A 87 -8.31 2.40 -22.42
N TYR A 88 -8.53 2.96 -21.24
CA TYR A 88 -7.98 2.41 -20.00
C TYR A 88 -9.04 1.69 -19.17
N LEU A 89 -8.82 0.40 -18.91
CA LEU A 89 -9.76 -0.48 -18.18
C LEU A 89 -9.63 -0.37 -16.65
N LEU A 90 -9.19 0.79 -16.13
CA LEU A 90 -9.15 1.07 -14.70
C LEU A 90 -8.31 0.08 -13.87
N ALA A 91 -7.28 -0.53 -14.47
CA ALA A 91 -6.44 -1.59 -13.87
C ALA A 91 -5.94 -1.27 -12.44
N THR A 92 -5.43 -0.06 -12.24
CA THR A 92 -4.94 0.45 -10.94
C THR A 92 -6.11 0.86 -10.06
N ALA A 93 -7.07 1.60 -10.62
CA ALA A 93 -8.13 2.27 -9.87
C ALA A 93 -9.04 1.30 -9.12
N LEU A 94 -9.40 0.17 -9.73
CA LEU A 94 -10.38 -0.77 -9.18
C LEU A 94 -9.93 -1.43 -7.87
N GLY A 95 -8.62 -1.64 -7.66
CA GLY A 95 -8.12 -2.27 -6.44
C GLY A 95 -8.15 -1.34 -5.21
N ARG A 96 -8.17 -0.02 -5.41
CA ARG A 96 -7.95 0.95 -4.33
C ARG A 96 -9.09 0.99 -3.31
N PRO A 97 -10.37 0.95 -3.72
CA PRO A 97 -11.45 0.88 -2.74
C PRO A 97 -11.45 -0.42 -1.92
N LEU A 98 -11.04 -1.54 -2.52
CA LEU A 98 -10.89 -2.83 -1.82
C LEU A 98 -9.78 -2.77 -0.77
N ILE A 99 -8.62 -2.19 -1.11
CA ILE A 99 -7.53 -1.97 -0.15
C ILE A 99 -8.00 -1.09 1.01
N ALA A 100 -8.67 0.03 0.71
CA ALA A 100 -9.19 0.94 1.74
C ALA A 100 -10.23 0.27 2.65
N LYS A 101 -11.11 -0.57 2.09
CA LYS A 101 -12.07 -1.38 2.86
C LYS A 101 -11.36 -2.23 3.91
N TYR A 102 -10.30 -2.95 3.53
CA TYR A 102 -9.56 -3.79 4.46
C TYR A 102 -8.70 -2.99 5.46
N LEU A 103 -8.18 -1.83 5.08
CA LEU A 103 -7.51 -0.93 6.04
C LEU A 103 -8.45 -0.56 7.19
N VAL A 104 -9.67 -0.13 6.88
CA VAL A 104 -10.68 0.25 7.88
C VAL A 104 -11.10 -0.95 8.73
N GLN A 105 -11.35 -2.11 8.11
CA GLN A 105 -11.72 -3.32 8.85
C GLN A 105 -10.62 -3.78 9.81
N ILE A 106 -9.36 -3.74 9.38
CA ILE A 106 -8.22 -4.10 10.24
C ILE A 106 -8.04 -3.04 11.33
N ALA A 107 -8.26 -1.76 11.04
CA ALA A 107 -8.20 -0.70 12.03
C ALA A 107 -9.25 -0.93 13.14
N HIS A 108 -10.49 -1.27 12.78
CA HIS A 108 -11.54 -1.62 13.75
C HIS A 108 -11.17 -2.85 14.57
N LYS A 109 -10.72 -3.92 13.91
CA LYS A 109 -10.30 -5.16 14.58
C LYS A 109 -9.18 -4.92 15.59
N GLU A 110 -8.21 -4.09 15.23
CA GLU A 110 -7.03 -3.81 16.05
C GLU A 110 -7.24 -2.65 17.02
N LYS A 111 -8.39 -1.97 16.96
CA LYS A 111 -8.68 -0.73 17.69
C LYS A 111 -7.64 0.35 17.39
N ALA A 112 -7.26 0.47 16.12
CA ALA A 112 -6.39 1.52 15.64
C ALA A 112 -7.17 2.81 15.45
N ALA A 113 -6.50 3.93 15.75
CA ALA A 113 -7.09 5.26 15.62
C ALA A 113 -6.85 5.83 14.21
N SER A 114 -5.93 5.24 13.46
CA SER A 114 -5.52 5.75 12.15
C SER A 114 -5.21 4.66 11.14
N VAL A 115 -5.33 5.03 9.87
CA VAL A 115 -4.85 4.28 8.72
C VAL A 115 -3.79 5.09 7.99
N ALA A 116 -2.87 4.42 7.30
CA ALA A 116 -1.80 5.06 6.56
C ALA A 116 -1.61 4.46 5.17
N HIS A 117 -1.13 5.27 4.23
CA HIS A 117 -0.77 4.86 2.88
C HIS A 117 0.44 5.66 2.36
N GLY A 118 1.11 5.12 1.35
CA GLY A 118 2.30 5.73 0.74
C GLY A 118 2.03 6.49 -0.57
N CYS A 119 0.80 6.98 -0.80
CA CYS A 119 0.51 7.66 -2.06
C CYS A 119 1.13 9.06 -2.10
N THR A 120 1.67 9.45 -3.26
CA THR A 120 2.17 10.81 -3.47
C THR A 120 1.04 11.82 -3.58
N GLY A 121 1.36 13.11 -3.38
CA GLY A 121 0.41 14.22 -3.54
C GLY A 121 0.03 14.54 -4.99
N LYS A 122 0.64 13.89 -5.98
CA LYS A 122 0.42 14.16 -7.42
C LYS A 122 -0.47 13.13 -8.11
N GLY A 123 -0.61 11.94 -7.52
CA GLY A 123 -1.35 10.83 -8.11
C GLY A 123 -2.83 10.78 -7.71
N ASN A 124 -3.61 10.00 -8.46
CA ASN A 124 -5.04 9.78 -8.18
C ASN A 124 -5.29 8.84 -6.99
N ASP A 125 -4.32 8.00 -6.63
CA ASP A 125 -4.51 6.96 -5.61
C ASP A 125 -4.72 7.53 -4.20
N GLN A 126 -4.16 8.71 -3.90
CA GLN A 126 -4.44 9.41 -2.64
C GLN A 126 -5.96 9.66 -2.50
N VAL A 127 -6.62 10.14 -3.56
CA VAL A 127 -8.05 10.45 -3.56
C VAL A 127 -8.85 9.17 -3.42
N ARG A 128 -8.49 8.13 -4.18
CA ARG A 128 -9.22 6.85 -4.18
C ARG A 128 -9.20 6.18 -2.81
N ILE A 129 -8.05 6.15 -2.16
CA ILE A 129 -7.90 5.54 -0.83
C ILE A 129 -8.55 6.42 0.24
N GLU A 130 -8.25 7.72 0.25
CA GLU A 130 -8.73 8.64 1.30
C GLU A 130 -10.24 8.82 1.28
N VAL A 131 -10.83 9.01 0.11
CA VAL A 131 -12.29 9.13 -0.04
C VAL A 131 -12.97 7.84 0.39
N THR A 132 -12.45 6.68 -0.02
CA THR A 132 -13.05 5.40 0.38
C THR A 132 -12.94 5.19 1.90
N ALA A 133 -11.77 5.44 2.49
CA ALA A 133 -11.58 5.31 3.93
C ALA A 133 -12.49 6.27 4.71
N GLY A 134 -12.59 7.54 4.29
CA GLY A 134 -13.45 8.54 4.92
C GLY A 134 -14.95 8.27 4.78
N ILE A 135 -15.38 7.63 3.68
CA ILE A 135 -16.77 7.16 3.54
C ILE A 135 -17.06 6.00 4.49
N LEU A 136 -16.11 5.07 4.64
CA LEU A 136 -16.30 3.87 5.47
C LEU A 136 -16.21 4.17 6.97
N ASP A 137 -15.30 5.07 7.36
CA ASP A 137 -15.20 5.58 8.73
C ASP A 137 -14.53 6.96 8.77
N PRO A 138 -15.31 8.06 8.89
CA PRO A 138 -14.77 9.41 8.97
C PRO A 138 -14.07 9.72 10.30
N ALA A 139 -14.15 8.83 11.31
CA ALA A 139 -13.48 9.03 12.59
C ALA A 139 -12.02 8.54 12.59
N LEU A 140 -11.62 7.72 11.59
CA LEU A 140 -10.24 7.31 11.43
C LEU A 140 -9.39 8.46 10.88
N GLU A 141 -8.29 8.73 11.56
CA GLU A 141 -7.26 9.64 11.05
C GLU A 141 -6.54 8.99 9.87
N ILE A 142 -6.37 9.72 8.77
CA ILE A 142 -5.62 9.24 7.60
C ILE A 142 -4.26 9.93 7.58
N ILE A 143 -3.20 9.12 7.59
CA ILE A 143 -1.81 9.58 7.59
C ILE A 143 -1.18 9.24 6.25
N ALA A 144 -0.52 10.20 5.61
CA ALA A 144 0.13 9.98 4.32
C ALA A 144 1.59 10.46 4.36
N PRO A 145 2.50 9.65 4.92
CA PRO A 145 3.85 10.11 5.24
C PRO A 145 4.63 10.64 4.04
N VAL A 146 4.42 10.10 2.83
CA VAL A 146 5.09 10.57 1.61
C VAL A 146 4.80 12.05 1.30
N ARG A 147 3.71 12.61 1.85
CA ARG A 147 3.32 14.02 1.70
C ARG A 147 3.79 14.90 2.87
N GLU A 148 4.28 14.30 3.94
CA GLU A 148 4.57 14.97 5.23
C GLU A 148 6.02 14.84 5.68
N TRP A 149 6.72 13.79 5.23
CA TRP A 149 8.06 13.46 5.66
C TRP A 149 9.12 14.39 5.05
N GLU A 150 10.32 14.31 5.61
CA GLU A 150 11.46 15.15 5.28
C GLU A 150 12.25 14.69 4.05
N PHE A 151 12.03 13.47 3.57
CA PHE A 151 12.80 12.89 2.46
C PHE A 151 12.49 13.58 1.14
N LYS A 152 13.55 13.96 0.41
CA LYS A 152 13.47 14.71 -0.85
C LYS A 152 13.80 13.86 -2.08
N SER A 153 14.41 12.70 -1.88
CA SER A 153 14.81 11.82 -2.97
C SER A 153 14.74 10.35 -2.57
N ARG A 154 14.71 9.49 -3.60
CA ARG A 154 14.78 8.03 -3.42
C ARG A 154 16.09 7.61 -2.76
N GLU A 155 17.19 8.32 -3.02
CA GLU A 155 18.49 8.07 -2.40
C GLU A 155 18.44 8.29 -0.88
N GLU A 156 17.79 9.36 -0.42
CA GLU A 156 17.61 9.62 1.02
C GLU A 156 16.80 8.51 1.71
N GLU A 157 15.77 7.99 1.05
CA GLU A 157 15.00 6.83 1.54
C GLU A 157 15.86 5.56 1.64
N ILE A 158 16.72 5.31 0.64
CA ILE A 158 17.64 4.17 0.63
C ILE A 158 18.64 4.26 1.77
N GLU A 159 19.25 5.44 1.97
CA GLU A 159 20.16 5.71 3.07
C GLU A 159 19.48 5.53 4.43
N TYR A 160 18.22 5.97 4.56
CA TYR A 160 17.42 5.78 5.75
C TYR A 160 17.19 4.29 6.05
N CYS A 161 16.80 3.49 5.06
CA CYS A 161 16.67 2.05 5.23
C CYS A 161 18.00 1.38 5.64
N HIS A 162 19.12 1.76 5.02
CA HIS A 162 20.43 1.23 5.38
C HIS A 162 20.83 1.58 6.82
N LYS A 163 20.62 2.83 7.25
CA LYS A 163 20.90 3.28 8.62
C LYS A 163 20.12 2.47 9.66
N HIS A 164 18.94 1.99 9.31
CA HIS A 164 18.08 1.20 10.19
C HIS A 164 18.15 -0.31 9.94
N ASN A 165 19.10 -0.79 9.14
CA ASN A 165 19.27 -2.21 8.78
C ASN A 165 18.00 -2.85 8.19
N ILE A 166 17.24 -2.09 7.42
CA ILE A 166 16.03 -2.58 6.76
C ILE A 166 16.45 -3.27 5.45
N PRO A 167 16.14 -4.56 5.26
CA PRO A 167 16.55 -5.29 4.07
C PRO A 167 15.71 -4.87 2.86
N ILE A 168 16.22 -3.95 2.05
CA ILE A 168 15.58 -3.47 0.82
C ILE A 168 16.28 -4.00 -0.42
N ASP A 169 15.52 -4.46 -1.41
CA ASP A 169 16.05 -4.93 -2.69
C ASP A 169 16.24 -3.75 -3.65
N VAL A 170 17.30 -2.97 -3.40
CA VAL A 170 17.64 -1.77 -4.19
C VAL A 170 18.43 -2.15 -5.42
N THR A 171 17.74 -2.66 -6.43
CA THR A 171 18.36 -2.79 -7.75
C THR A 171 18.39 -1.42 -8.41
N LYS A 172 19.59 -0.90 -8.73
CA LYS A 172 19.84 0.33 -9.52
C LYS A 172 19.17 0.37 -10.92
N LYS A 173 18.34 -0.63 -11.27
CA LYS A 173 18.09 -1.06 -12.66
C LYS A 173 16.64 -1.05 -13.13
N LYS A 174 15.66 -0.63 -12.32
CA LYS A 174 14.27 -0.53 -12.77
C LYS A 174 13.92 0.96 -12.97
N PRO A 175 14.03 1.49 -14.20
CA PRO A 175 13.73 2.90 -14.49
C PRO A 175 12.22 3.20 -14.47
N TYR A 176 11.38 2.21 -14.17
CA TYR A 176 9.93 2.34 -14.24
C TYR A 176 9.29 2.03 -12.89
N SER A 177 8.29 2.83 -12.53
CA SER A 177 7.30 2.50 -11.51
C SER A 177 6.27 1.55 -12.10
N ILE A 178 6.04 0.40 -11.47
CA ILE A 178 5.14 -0.65 -11.98
C ILE A 178 4.08 -0.96 -10.92
N ASP A 179 2.82 -0.73 -11.25
CA ASP A 179 1.66 -1.18 -10.49
C ASP A 179 0.99 -2.33 -11.25
N ARG A 180 0.89 -3.50 -10.62
CA ARG A 180 0.33 -4.70 -11.25
C ARG A 180 -0.66 -5.36 -10.31
N ASN A 181 -1.69 -5.97 -10.88
CA ASN A 181 -2.56 -6.93 -10.23
C ASN A 181 -3.06 -7.94 -11.28
N ILE A 182 -4.02 -8.80 -10.93
CA ILE A 182 -4.60 -9.80 -11.84
C ILE A 182 -5.36 -9.17 -13.02
N TRP A 183 -5.83 -7.91 -12.89
CA TRP A 183 -6.60 -7.22 -13.91
C TRP A 183 -5.74 -6.51 -14.95
N GLY A 184 -4.57 -6.01 -14.55
CA GLY A 184 -3.67 -5.33 -15.48
C GLY A 184 -2.39 -4.81 -14.85
N VAL A 185 -1.61 -4.12 -15.67
CA VAL A 185 -0.34 -3.50 -15.29
C VAL A 185 -0.30 -2.05 -15.79
N SER A 186 0.10 -1.14 -14.91
CA SER A 186 0.47 0.24 -15.22
C SER A 186 1.98 0.39 -15.07
N ILE A 187 2.61 1.06 -16.03
CA ILE A 187 4.05 1.28 -16.07
C ILE A 187 4.28 2.76 -16.33
N GLU A 188 4.94 3.43 -15.40
CA GLU A 188 5.24 4.86 -15.43
C GLU A 188 6.75 5.09 -15.40
N ALA A 189 7.24 6.12 -16.08
CA ALA A 189 8.65 6.48 -16.20
C ALA A 189 8.92 7.87 -15.61
#